data_AF-A0A2S9FNL6-F1
#
_entry.id   AF-A0A2S9FNL6-F1
#
_cell.length_a   1.000
_cell.length_b   1.000
_cell.length_c   1.000
_cell.angle_alpha   90.00
_cell.angle_beta   90.00
_cell.angle_gamma   90.00
#
_symmetry.space_group_name_H-M   'P 1'
#
loop_
_entity.id
_entity.type
_entity.pdbx_description
1 polymer ?
#
loop_
_entity_poly.entity_id
_entity_poly.type
_entity_poly.pdbx_seq_one_letter_code
_entity_poly.pdbx_strand_id
1 'polypeptide(L)'
;RDLVDYLDAVADRMLPVLEGRPLTVLRALRGRAPFMQKNVPKYTPDWVHTVPIWAEASKREIRYALCDDRRTLLWLANQRAIEYHPALGLAANIYRPTHLILDLDPPTGDDFAAVVAVAHL
;
A
#
# COMPACT_ATOMS: atom_id res chain seq x y z
N ARG A 1 14.70 -12.84 3.27
CA ARG A 1 13.69 -13.92 3.25
C ARG A 1 12.57 -13.56 4.20
N ASP A 2 12.94 -13.10 5.39
CA ASP A 2 12.08 -12.68 6.49
C ASP A 2 10.89 -11.81 6.10
N LEU A 3 11.05 -10.81 5.22
CA LEU A 3 9.93 -10.00 4.73
C LEU A 3 8.85 -10.85 4.02
N VAL A 4 9.27 -11.78 3.17
CA VAL A 4 8.34 -12.65 2.43
C VAL A 4 7.66 -13.58 3.42
N ASP A 5 8.42 -14.21 4.30
CA ASP A 5 7.89 -15.15 5.29
C ASP A 5 6.91 -14.46 6.27
N TYR A 6 7.21 -13.21 6.67
CA TYR A 6 6.33 -12.40 7.51
C TYR A 6 5.02 -12.06 6.81
N LEU A 7 5.09 -11.53 5.58
CA LEU A 7 3.89 -11.17 4.81
C LEU A 7 3.04 -12.40 4.47
N ASP A 8 3.69 -13.54 4.25
CA ASP A 8 3.01 -14.82 4.08
C ASP A 8 2.24 -15.24 5.34
N ALA A 9 2.89 -15.12 6.51
CA ALA A 9 2.29 -15.48 7.79
C ALA A 9 1.11 -14.58 8.19
N VAL A 10 1.09 -13.32 7.78
CA VAL A 10 0.00 -12.37 8.07
C VAL A 10 -0.98 -12.18 6.92
N ALA A 11 -0.84 -12.93 5.82
CA ALA A 11 -1.61 -12.73 4.59
C ALA A 11 -3.13 -12.72 4.84
N ASP A 12 -3.63 -13.65 5.66
CA ASP A 12 -5.07 -13.78 5.97
C ASP A 12 -5.65 -12.54 6.67
N ARG A 13 -4.82 -11.76 7.37
CA ARG A 13 -5.22 -10.51 8.03
C ARG A 13 -4.97 -9.28 7.17
N MET A 14 -3.94 -9.33 6.34
CA MET A 14 -3.53 -8.21 5.50
C MET A 14 -4.35 -8.10 4.21
N LEU A 15 -4.70 -9.22 3.56
CA LEU A 15 -5.42 -9.20 2.29
C LEU A 15 -6.80 -8.52 2.38
N PRO A 16 -7.65 -8.76 3.40
CA PRO A 16 -8.96 -8.11 3.48
C PRO A 16 -8.91 -6.58 3.52
N VAL A 17 -7.80 -5.99 4.01
CA VAL A 17 -7.64 -4.52 4.03
C VAL A 17 -7.05 -3.96 2.74
N LEU A 18 -6.43 -4.79 1.89
CA LEU A 18 -5.83 -4.39 0.62
C LEU A 18 -6.72 -4.67 -0.60
N GLU A 19 -7.59 -5.67 -0.51
CA GLU A 19 -8.39 -6.18 -1.62
C GLU A 19 -9.19 -5.06 -2.31
N GLY A 20 -9.10 -5.03 -3.64
CA GLY A 20 -9.78 -4.07 -4.49
C GLY A 20 -9.26 -2.64 -4.37
N ARG A 21 -8.18 -2.38 -3.61
CA ARG A 21 -7.62 -1.03 -3.43
C ARG A 21 -6.42 -0.80 -4.33
N PRO A 22 -6.44 0.26 -5.16
CA PRO A 22 -5.24 0.73 -5.86
C PRO A 22 -4.10 0.96 -4.88
N LEU A 23 -2.99 0.23 -5.08
CA LEU A 23 -1.92 0.17 -4.09
C LEU A 23 -0.70 0.98 -4.54
N THR A 24 -0.27 1.92 -3.70
CA THR A 24 1.09 2.46 -3.76
C THR A 24 1.96 1.67 -2.80
N VAL A 25 3.20 1.36 -3.20
CA VAL A 25 4.16 0.69 -2.30
C VAL A 25 5.44 1.49 -2.16
N LEU A 26 6.04 1.46 -0.97
CA LEU A 26 7.40 1.93 -0.77
C LEU A 26 8.36 0.75 -0.91
N ARG A 27 9.33 0.88 -1.82
CA ARG A 27 10.33 -0.17 -2.08
C ARG A 27 11.68 0.21 -1.50
N ALA A 28 12.25 -0.67 -0.70
CA ALA A 28 13.60 -0.52 -0.13
C ALA A 28 14.61 -1.42 -0.85
N LEU A 29 15.38 -0.83 -1.76
CA LEU A 29 16.42 -1.54 -2.52
C LEU A 29 17.79 -1.37 -1.87
N ARG A 30 18.64 -2.40 -1.95
CA ARG A 30 19.99 -2.35 -1.36
C ARG A 30 20.84 -1.30 -2.08
N GLY A 31 21.49 -0.44 -1.30
CA GLY A 31 22.39 0.61 -1.82
C GLY A 31 21.67 1.76 -2.52
N ARG A 32 20.37 1.93 -2.31
CA ARG A 32 19.58 3.04 -2.88
C ARG A 32 18.61 3.58 -1.83
N ALA A 33 18.26 4.86 -1.97
CA ALA A 33 17.17 5.44 -1.20
C ALA A 33 15.85 4.70 -1.49
N PRO A 34 14.98 4.51 -0.49
CA PRO A 34 13.64 3.99 -0.75
C PRO A 34 12.86 4.91 -1.67
N PHE A 35 11.91 4.35 -2.42
CA PHE A 35 11.08 5.13 -3.33
C PHE A 35 9.65 4.61 -3.39
N MET A 36 8.73 5.54 -3.67
CA MET A 36 7.32 5.23 -3.88
C MET A 36 7.06 4.75 -5.30
N GLN A 37 6.41 3.61 -5.43
CA GLN A 37 5.97 3.05 -6.71
C GLN A 37 4.45 3.06 -6.79
N LYS A 38 3.92 3.94 -7.65
CA LYS A 38 2.50 4.00 -8.03
C LYS A 38 2.22 3.18 -9.28
N ASN A 39 3.01 3.44 -10.33
CA ASN A 39 2.89 2.74 -11.60
C ASN A 39 3.60 1.39 -11.54
N VAL A 40 2.90 0.32 -11.91
CA VAL A 40 3.50 -1.01 -11.99
C VAL A 40 4.61 -1.06 -13.06
N PRO A 41 5.69 -1.84 -12.85
CA PRO A 41 6.77 -1.97 -13.83
C PRO A 41 6.35 -2.83 -15.04
N LYS A 42 7.08 -2.71 -16.15
CA LYS A 42 6.82 -3.50 -17.37
C LYS A 42 6.93 -5.02 -17.19
N TYR A 43 7.71 -5.47 -16.20
CA TYR A 43 7.89 -6.89 -15.87
C TYR A 43 6.82 -7.42 -14.92
N THR A 44 5.78 -6.64 -14.64
CA THR A 44 4.67 -7.10 -13.78
C THR A 44 4.05 -8.34 -14.41
N PRO A 45 3.93 -9.46 -13.65
CA PRO A 45 3.31 -10.66 -14.16
C PRO A 45 1.86 -10.41 -14.60
N ASP A 46 1.41 -11.14 -15.60
CA ASP A 46 0.07 -11.06 -16.18
C ASP A 46 -1.07 -11.34 -15.19
N TRP A 47 -0.80 -12.20 -14.20
CA TRP A 47 -1.74 -12.55 -13.15
C TRP A 47 -1.89 -11.47 -12.07
N VAL A 48 -1.01 -10.45 -12.01
CA VAL A 48 -1.19 -9.32 -11.10
C VAL A 48 -2.24 -8.39 -11.69
N HIS A 49 -3.40 -8.31 -11.05
CA HIS A 49 -4.46 -7.40 -11.47
C HIS A 49 -4.01 -5.94 -11.33
N THR A 50 -4.44 -5.11 -12.28
CA THR A 50 -4.13 -3.68 -12.28
C THR A 50 -5.32 -2.84 -12.69
N VAL A 51 -5.35 -1.60 -12.22
CA VAL A 51 -6.36 -0.60 -12.59
C VAL A 51 -5.69 0.68 -13.09
N PRO A 52 -6.11 1.22 -14.26
CA PRO A 52 -5.66 2.52 -14.71
C PRO A 52 -6.39 3.63 -13.96
N ILE A 53 -5.63 4.61 -13.48
CA ILE A 53 -6.15 5.82 -12.83
C ILE A 53 -5.50 7.03 -13.47
N TRP A 54 -6.33 8.00 -13.86
CA TRP A 54 -5.85 9.28 -14.38
C TRP A 54 -5.16 10.09 -13.27
N ALA A 55 -3.89 10.41 -13.46
CA ALA A 55 -3.12 11.22 -12.55
C ALA A 55 -3.01 12.65 -13.08
N GLU A 56 -3.78 13.55 -12.49
CA GLU A 56 -3.89 14.95 -12.92
C GLU A 56 -2.53 15.68 -12.90
N ALA A 57 -1.71 15.41 -11.88
CA ALA A 57 -0.38 16.01 -11.72
C ALA A 57 0.60 15.66 -12.85
N SER A 58 0.46 14.46 -13.45
CA SER A 58 1.35 14.00 -14.52
C SER A 58 0.66 13.90 -15.89
N LYS A 59 -0.61 14.30 -15.98
CA LYS A 59 -1.45 14.28 -17.21
C LYS A 59 -1.34 12.96 -17.98
N ARG A 60 -1.38 11.83 -17.26
CA ARG A 60 -1.32 10.48 -17.85
C ARG A 60 -2.02 9.47 -16.95
N GLU A 61 -2.34 8.32 -17.53
CA GLU A 61 -2.76 7.16 -16.75
C GLU A 61 -1.58 6.53 -16.00
N ILE A 62 -1.87 6.13 -14.77
CA ILE A 62 -1.01 5.32 -13.91
C ILE A 62 -1.71 3.99 -13.69
N ARG A 63 -1.03 2.87 -13.95
CA ARG A 63 -1.55 1.54 -13.63
C ARG A 63 -1.10 1.15 -12.24
N TYR A 64 -2.06 1.05 -11.32
CA TYR A 64 -1.83 0.59 -9.95
C TYR A 64 -2.03 -0.92 -9.87
N ALA A 65 -1.25 -1.59 -9.02
CA ALA A 65 -1.51 -2.99 -8.68
C ALA A 65 -2.72 -3.08 -7.75
N LEU A 66 -3.49 -4.16 -7.88
CA LEU A 66 -4.48 -4.61 -6.92
C LEU A 66 -3.92 -5.84 -6.22
N CYS A 67 -3.78 -5.77 -4.89
CA CYS A 67 -3.23 -6.86 -4.09
C CYS A 67 -4.37 -7.72 -3.55
N ASP A 68 -5.07 -8.41 -4.45
CA ASP A 68 -6.30 -9.14 -4.16
C ASP A 68 -6.05 -10.57 -3.64
N ASP A 69 -4.83 -11.07 -3.80
CA ASP A 69 -4.48 -12.44 -3.42
C ASP A 69 -3.08 -12.57 -2.81
N ARG A 70 -2.88 -13.72 -2.14
CA ARG A 70 -1.61 -14.08 -1.52
C ARG A 70 -0.46 -14.08 -2.52
N ARG A 71 -0.71 -14.52 -3.76
CA ARG A 71 0.33 -14.59 -4.79
C ARG A 71 0.88 -13.19 -5.12
N THR A 72 0.01 -12.19 -5.21
CA THR A 72 0.33 -10.79 -5.46
C THR A 72 1.07 -10.18 -4.28
N LEU A 73 0.62 -10.47 -3.06
CA LEU A 73 1.31 -10.04 -1.84
C LEU A 73 2.75 -10.55 -1.79
N LEU A 74 2.97 -11.83 -2.07
CA LEU A 74 4.32 -12.40 -2.07
C LEU A 74 5.19 -11.89 -3.23
N TRP A 75 4.60 -11.57 -4.38
CA TRP A 75 5.34 -10.89 -5.45
C TRP A 75 5.78 -9.49 -5.03
N LEU A 76 4.90 -8.68 -4.43
CA LEU A 76 5.24 -7.36 -3.90
C LEU A 76 6.36 -7.47 -2.84
N ALA A 77 6.27 -8.44 -1.94
CA ALA A 77 7.31 -8.75 -0.96
C ALA A 77 8.66 -9.04 -1.63
N ASN A 78 8.66 -9.90 -2.66
CA ASN A 78 9.87 -10.22 -3.42
C ASN A 78 10.44 -9.01 -4.19
N GLN A 79 9.58 -8.04 -4.56
CA GLN A 79 9.97 -6.75 -5.10
C GLN A 79 10.53 -5.77 -4.05
N ARG A 80 10.60 -6.18 -2.78
CA ARG A 80 11.02 -5.38 -1.61
C ARG A 80 10.07 -4.23 -1.29
N ALA A 81 8.78 -4.42 -1.53
CA ALA A 81 7.75 -3.55 -0.98
C ALA A 81 7.67 -3.76 0.54
N ILE A 82 8.10 -2.76 1.30
CA ILE A 82 8.12 -2.80 2.77
C ILE A 82 6.97 -2.02 3.40
N GLU A 83 6.37 -1.08 2.66
CA GLU A 83 5.17 -0.37 3.07
C GLU A 83 4.10 -0.46 1.98
N TYR A 84 2.85 -0.54 2.45
CA TYR A 84 1.66 -0.73 1.63
C TYR A 84 0.72 0.43 1.92
N HIS A 85 0.44 1.24 0.90
CA HIS A 85 -0.34 2.47 0.99
C HIS A 85 -1.61 2.30 0.16
N PRO A 86 -2.66 1.64 0.71
CA PRO A 86 -3.90 1.38 0.00
C PRO A 86 -4.74 2.66 -0.11
N ALA A 87 -5.39 2.88 -1.25
CA ALA A 87 -6.36 3.96 -1.40
C ALA A 87 -7.60 3.73 -0.50
N LEU A 88 -8.23 4.82 -0.03
CA LEU A 88 -9.45 4.75 0.80
C LEU A 88 -10.69 4.29 0.01
N GLY A 89 -10.72 4.56 -1.29
CA GLY A 89 -11.73 4.05 -2.22
C GLY A 89 -11.27 2.77 -2.92
N LEU A 90 -12.24 1.94 -3.32
CA LEU A 90 -11.99 0.76 -4.13
C LEU A 90 -11.79 1.14 -5.59
N ALA A 91 -11.13 0.28 -6.37
CA ALA A 91 -10.89 0.47 -7.81
C ALA A 91 -12.20 0.69 -8.60
N ALA A 92 -13.29 0.05 -8.18
CA ALA A 92 -14.61 0.22 -8.80
C ALA A 92 -15.15 1.66 -8.71
N ASN A 93 -14.82 2.39 -7.63
CA ASN A 93 -15.14 3.81 -7.49
C ASN A 93 -14.22 4.44 -6.43
N ILE A 94 -13.06 4.94 -6.88
CA ILE A 94 -12.03 5.50 -5.99
C ILE A 94 -12.50 6.77 -5.27
N TYR A 95 -13.50 7.47 -5.81
CA TYR A 95 -14.04 8.71 -5.24
C TYR A 95 -15.10 8.47 -4.16
N ARG A 96 -15.43 7.20 -3.87
CA ARG A 96 -16.31 6.81 -2.77
C ARG A 96 -15.48 6.08 -1.71
N PRO A 97 -14.88 6.79 -0.74
CA PRO A 97 -14.07 6.16 0.30
C PRO A 97 -14.93 5.21 1.15
N THR A 98 -14.30 4.14 1.59
CA THR A 98 -14.92 3.10 2.45
C THR A 98 -14.54 3.27 3.92
N HIS A 99 -13.53 4.10 4.20
CA HIS A 99 -12.99 4.35 5.54
C HIS A 99 -12.80 5.84 5.73
N LEU A 100 -13.02 6.29 6.97
CA LEU A 100 -12.49 7.55 7.50
C LEU A 100 -11.30 7.17 8.38
N ILE A 101 -10.14 7.78 8.13
CA ILE A 101 -8.92 7.56 8.93
C ILE A 101 -8.58 8.89 9.61
N LEU A 102 -8.32 8.84 10.91
CA LEU A 102 -7.75 9.94 11.68
C LEU A 102 -6.28 9.62 11.89
N ASP A 103 -5.41 10.44 11.32
CA ASP A 103 -3.96 10.31 11.48
C ASP A 103 -3.52 11.22 12.63
N LEU A 104 -3.02 10.60 13.71
CA LEU A 104 -2.69 11.28 14.96
C LEU A 104 -1.18 11.23 15.19
N ASP A 105 -0.51 12.34 14.93
CA ASP A 105 0.93 12.49 15.16
C ASP A 105 1.20 13.11 16.54
N PRO A 106 2.19 12.59 17.30
CA PRO A 106 2.62 13.26 18.52
C PRO A 106 3.27 14.60 18.19
N PRO A 107 3.07 15.66 18.99
CA PRO A 107 3.85 16.87 18.88
C PRO A 107 5.35 16.59 18.95
N THR A 108 6.16 17.42 18.28
CA THR A 108 7.61 17.26 18.25
C THR A 108 8.19 17.22 19.67
N GLY A 109 8.79 16.09 20.04
CA GLY A 109 9.43 15.89 21.35
C GLY A 109 8.56 15.19 22.39
N ASP A 110 7.27 15.00 22.12
CA ASP A 110 6.39 14.18 22.95
C ASP A 110 6.56 12.70 22.63
N ASP A 111 6.20 11.84 23.59
CA ASP A 111 6.23 10.40 23.41
C ASP A 111 4.92 9.86 22.80
N PHE A 112 4.91 8.56 22.50
CA PHE A 112 3.76 7.89 21.92
C PHE A 112 2.51 7.91 22.82
N ALA A 113 2.66 8.12 24.15
CA ALA A 113 1.54 8.13 25.07
C ALA A 113 0.61 9.34 24.84
N ALA A 114 1.12 10.44 24.29
CA ALA A 114 0.30 11.59 23.90
C ALA A 114 -0.77 11.20 22.86
N VAL A 115 -0.39 10.43 21.84
CA VAL A 115 -1.33 9.94 20.80
C VAL A 115 -2.34 8.95 21.37
N VAL A 116 -1.91 8.06 22.27
CA VAL A 116 -2.80 7.11 22.95
C VAL A 116 -3.88 7.85 23.74
N ALA A 117 -3.51 8.90 24.46
CA ALA A 117 -4.48 9.71 25.21
C ALA A 117 -5.51 10.35 24.29
N VAL A 118 -5.09 10.91 23.16
CA VAL A 118 -6.00 11.52 22.17
C VAL A 118 -6.92 10.48 21.52
N ALA A 119 -6.44 9.28 21.22
CA ALA A 119 -7.23 8.21 20.61
C ALA A 119 -8.37 7.68 21.51
N HIS A 120 -8.32 7.95 22.82
CA HIS A 120 -9.35 7.57 23.78
C HIS A 120 -10.42 8.64 24.03
N LEU A 121 -10.26 9.84 23.44
CA LEU A 121 -11.25 10.93 23.51
C LEU A 121 -12.36 10.72 22.46
#